data_AF-A0A940SLM3-F1
#
_entry.id   AF-A0A940SLM3-F1
#
_cell.length_a   1.000
_cell.length_b   1.000
_cell.length_c   1.000
_cell.angle_alpha   90.00
_cell.angle_beta   90.00
_cell.angle_gamma   90.00
#
_symmetry.space_group_name_H-M   'P 1'
#
loop_
_entity.id
_entity.type
_entity.pdbx_description
1 polymer ?
#
loop_
_entity_poly.entity_id
_entity_poly.type
_entity_poly.pdbx_seq_one_letter_code
_entity_poly.pdbx_strand_id
1 'polypeptide(L)'
;MAKDPGKGMRGRIIFVTLIMTLLCMGVLIYRLSVLQITGGQEYQQRAVAQQMRSITIDANRGTIYDRNGKALATSATVWNVILVPAYIEDDEVEAIASGLSEILDIEKEEIAARCTNKQRYYELIKTKVEEETAQAVLALADQLGTKGITLEENTKRYYPYGDLAAQVLGFTGSENKGAYG
;
A
#
# COMPACT_ATOMS: atom_id res chain seq x y z
N MET A 1 23.07 -60.10 1.55
CA MET A 1 21.72 -60.71 1.47
C MET A 1 21.06 -60.53 2.84
N ALA A 2 20.24 -59.49 3.01
CA ALA A 2 19.61 -59.19 4.30
C ALA A 2 18.51 -60.23 4.57
N LYS A 3 18.58 -60.92 5.70
CA LYS A 3 17.61 -61.93 6.12
C LYS A 3 16.26 -61.24 6.34
N ASP A 4 15.25 -61.62 5.57
CA ASP A 4 13.90 -61.09 5.73
C ASP A 4 13.42 -61.24 7.18
N PRO A 5 12.89 -60.18 7.81
CA PRO A 5 12.46 -60.24 9.19
C PRO A 5 11.30 -61.23 9.31
N GLY A 6 11.46 -62.25 10.17
CA GLY A 6 10.42 -63.24 10.45
C GLY A 6 9.13 -62.58 10.94
N LYS A 7 7.97 -63.21 10.69
CA LYS A 7 6.63 -62.64 10.94
C LYS A 7 6.47 -61.97 12.32
N GLY A 8 7.12 -62.50 13.37
CA GLY A 8 7.12 -61.90 14.72
C GLY A 8 7.95 -60.61 14.87
N MET A 9 9.03 -60.44 14.10
CA MET A 9 9.85 -59.22 14.07
C MET A 9 9.13 -58.09 13.34
N ARG A 10 8.41 -58.39 12.25
CA ARG A 10 7.58 -57.41 11.52
C ARG A 10 6.45 -56.86 12.40
N GLY A 11 5.79 -57.71 13.20
CA GLY A 11 4.76 -57.28 14.14
C GLY A 11 5.27 -56.33 15.23
N ARG A 12 6.47 -56.59 15.77
CA ARG A 12 7.12 -55.70 16.77
C ARG A 12 7.51 -54.36 16.17
N ILE A 13 8.02 -54.34 14.94
CA ILE A 13 8.38 -53.10 14.23
C ILE A 13 7.12 -52.25 13.99
N ILE A 14 6.03 -52.85 13.49
CA ILE A 14 4.76 -52.12 13.28
C ILE A 14 4.23 -51.55 14.59
N PHE A 15 4.28 -52.32 15.67
CA PHE A 15 3.82 -51.87 16.99
C PHE A 15 4.63 -50.67 17.52
N VAL A 16 5.97 -50.73 17.42
CA VAL A 16 6.84 -49.62 17.84
C VAL A 16 6.62 -48.38 16.98
N THR A 17 6.52 -48.54 15.65
CA THR A 17 6.25 -47.43 14.74
C THR A 17 4.89 -46.79 15.02
N LEU A 18 3.87 -47.59 15.32
CA LEU A 18 2.52 -47.09 15.63
C LEU A 18 2.51 -46.30 16.94
N ILE A 19 3.18 -46.79 17.97
CA ILE A 19 3.35 -46.06 19.25
C ILE A 19 4.11 -44.75 19.02
N MET A 20 5.24 -44.79 18.33
CA MET A 20 6.02 -43.57 18.04
C MET A 20 5.20 -42.54 17.26
N THR A 21 4.45 -42.99 16.25
CA THR A 21 3.57 -42.13 15.46
C THR A 21 2.50 -41.49 16.33
N LEU A 22 1.82 -42.27 17.17
CA LEU A 22 0.79 -41.76 18.08
C LEU A 22 1.36 -40.76 19.10
N LEU A 23 2.56 -41.03 19.61
CA LEU A 23 3.22 -40.17 20.60
C LEU A 23 3.61 -38.82 19.96
N CYS A 24 4.23 -38.85 18.78
CA CYS A 24 4.53 -37.63 18.01
C CYS A 24 3.26 -36.84 17.68
N MET A 25 2.20 -37.53 17.23
CA MET A 25 0.92 -36.90 16.92
C MET A 25 0.31 -36.25 18.16
N GLY A 26 0.36 -36.92 19.31
CA GLY A 26 -0.13 -36.40 20.59
C GLY A 26 0.60 -35.12 21.03
N VAL A 27 1.93 -35.06 20.87
CA VAL A 27 2.73 -33.85 21.16
C VAL A 27 2.33 -32.69 20.26
N LEU A 28 2.15 -32.94 18.95
CA LEU A 28 1.72 -31.92 18.00
C LEU A 28 0.31 -31.39 18.30
N ILE A 29 -0.63 -32.28 18.59
CA ILE A 29 -2.01 -31.91 18.96
C ILE A 29 -2.00 -31.07 20.24
N TYR A 30 -1.26 -31.49 21.26
CA TYR A 30 -1.12 -30.72 22.50
C TYR A 30 -0.57 -29.31 22.23
N ARG A 31 0.50 -29.21 21.44
CA ARG A 31 1.09 -27.90 21.10
C ARG A 31 0.12 -27.01 20.33
N LEU A 32 -0.63 -27.59 19.39
CA LEU A 32 -1.66 -26.88 18.63
C LEU A 32 -2.79 -26.39 19.55
N SER A 33 -3.26 -27.24 20.46
CA SER A 33 -4.29 -26.88 21.44
C SER A 33 -3.84 -25.73 22.34
N VAL A 34 -2.59 -25.72 22.81
CA VAL A 34 -2.05 -24.58 23.57
C VAL A 34 -2.10 -23.32 22.71
N LEU A 35 -1.59 -23.37 21.48
CA LEU A 35 -1.52 -22.19 20.62
C LEU A 35 -2.90 -21.63 20.26
N GLN A 36 -3.89 -22.50 20.04
CA GLN A 36 -5.26 -22.11 19.70
C GLN A 36 -6.10 -21.70 20.92
N ILE A 37 -5.98 -22.38 22.05
CA ILE A 37 -6.84 -22.16 23.22
C ILE A 37 -6.29 -21.05 24.12
N THR A 38 -4.98 -21.04 24.42
CA THR A 38 -4.39 -20.03 25.30
C THR A 38 -3.92 -18.81 24.54
N GLY A 39 -3.43 -18.98 23.30
CA GLY A 39 -2.93 -17.89 22.46
C GLY A 39 -3.92 -17.37 21.41
N GLY A 40 -5.06 -18.03 21.21
CA GLY A 40 -5.94 -17.77 20.06
C GLY A 40 -6.43 -16.33 19.96
N GLN A 41 -6.88 -15.75 21.08
CA GLN A 41 -7.40 -14.38 21.10
C GLN A 41 -6.30 -13.34 20.80
N GLU A 42 -5.09 -13.55 21.31
CA GLU A 42 -3.97 -12.64 21.06
C GLU A 42 -3.52 -12.71 19.60
N TYR A 43 -3.36 -13.92 19.03
CA TYR A 43 -3.00 -14.07 17.62
C TYR A 43 -4.09 -13.53 16.69
N GLN A 44 -5.37 -13.70 17.06
CA GLN A 44 -6.48 -13.12 16.31
C GLN A 44 -6.43 -11.59 16.34
N GLN A 45 -6.18 -10.97 17.49
CA GLN A 45 -6.05 -9.51 17.59
C GLN A 45 -4.85 -9.00 16.80
N ARG A 46 -3.71 -9.69 16.86
CA ARG A 46 -2.52 -9.34 16.04
C ARG A 46 -2.81 -9.46 14.55
N ALA A 47 -3.51 -10.51 14.12
CA ALA A 47 -3.92 -10.68 12.73
C ALA A 47 -4.85 -9.55 12.28
N VAL A 48 -5.85 -9.19 13.09
CA VAL A 48 -6.74 -8.06 12.82
C VAL A 48 -5.96 -6.75 12.74
N ALA A 49 -5.05 -6.48 13.67
CA ALA A 49 -4.24 -5.27 13.66
C ALA A 49 -3.31 -5.18 12.44
N GLN A 50 -2.83 -6.33 11.94
CA GLN A 50 -1.99 -6.38 10.75
C GLN A 50 -2.80 -6.22 9.45
N GLN A 51 -4.06 -6.65 9.44
CA GLN A 51 -4.97 -6.48 8.29
C GLN A 51 -5.64 -5.10 8.27
N MET A 52 -5.96 -4.55 9.43
CA MET A 52 -6.66 -3.27 9.59
C MET A 52 -5.64 -2.16 9.75
N ARG A 53 -5.34 -1.44 8.65
CA ARG A 53 -4.57 -0.21 8.72
C ARG A 53 -5.52 0.99 8.75
N SER A 54 -5.43 1.80 9.79
CA SER A 54 -6.11 3.10 9.82
C SER A 54 -5.41 4.07 8.87
N ILE A 55 -6.13 4.53 7.85
CA ILE A 55 -5.75 5.67 7.02
C ILE A 55 -6.59 6.88 7.46
N THR A 56 -5.93 8.02 7.66
CA THR A 56 -6.64 9.27 7.95
C THR A 56 -7.01 9.88 6.61
N ILE A 57 -8.31 10.08 6.38
CA ILE A 57 -8.79 10.81 5.20
C ILE A 57 -8.88 12.27 5.62
N ASP A 58 -8.03 13.11 5.05
CA ASP A 58 -8.04 14.53 5.35
C ASP A 58 -9.33 15.16 4.81
N ALA A 59 -10.03 15.91 5.66
CA ALA A 59 -11.22 16.63 5.25
C ALA A 59 -10.85 17.84 4.40
N ASN A 60 -11.66 18.13 3.38
CA ASN A 60 -11.55 19.37 2.62
C ASN A 60 -11.75 20.58 3.56
N ARG A 61 -10.81 21.53 3.51
CA ARG A 61 -10.91 22.77 4.30
C ARG A 61 -12.03 23.64 3.75
N GLY A 62 -12.71 24.38 4.63
CA GLY A 62 -13.74 25.33 4.24
C GLY A 62 -13.23 26.44 3.31
N THR A 63 -14.13 26.87 2.43
CA THR A 63 -13.94 28.01 1.52
C THR A 63 -14.03 29.31 2.30
N ILE A 64 -13.07 30.21 2.08
CA ILE A 64 -13.10 31.58 2.62
C ILE A 64 -13.76 32.48 1.59
N TYR A 65 -14.73 33.28 2.01
CA TYR A 65 -15.46 34.23 1.16
C TYR A 65 -15.22 35.68 1.60
N ASP A 66 -15.31 36.62 0.66
CA ASP A 66 -15.41 38.05 0.98
C ASP A 66 -16.84 38.41 1.43
N ARG A 67 -17.04 39.69 1.80
CA ARG A 67 -18.34 40.24 2.21
C ARG A 67 -19.46 40.14 1.18
N ASN A 68 -19.13 39.92 -0.10
CA ASN A 68 -20.06 39.79 -1.22
C ASN A 68 -20.24 38.32 -1.66
N GLY A 69 -19.66 37.36 -0.93
CA GLY A 69 -19.74 35.94 -1.25
C GLY A 69 -18.73 35.47 -2.30
N LYS A 70 -17.68 36.24 -2.59
CA LYS A 70 -16.65 35.88 -3.56
C LYS A 70 -15.59 34.99 -2.90
N ALA A 71 -15.32 33.81 -3.47
CA ALA A 71 -14.34 32.88 -2.90
C ALA A 71 -12.91 33.44 -2.98
N LEU A 72 -12.26 33.59 -1.83
CA LEU A 72 -10.89 34.07 -1.67
C LEU A 72 -9.88 32.93 -1.51
N ALA A 73 -10.29 31.81 -0.92
CA ALA A 73 -9.49 30.59 -0.85
C ALA A 73 -10.42 29.38 -0.83
N THR A 74 -10.16 28.39 -1.69
CA THR A 74 -10.94 27.16 -1.80
C THR A 74 -10.02 25.94 -1.79
N SER A 75 -10.50 24.81 -1.29
CA SER A 75 -9.78 23.54 -1.39
C SER A 75 -10.39 22.70 -2.50
N ALA A 76 -9.54 22.04 -3.29
CA ALA A 76 -9.95 21.07 -4.29
C ALA A 76 -9.19 19.75 -4.09
N THR A 77 -9.85 18.66 -4.45
CA THR A 77 -9.24 17.32 -4.48
C THR A 77 -8.19 17.27 -5.58
N VAL A 78 -7.03 16.73 -5.24
CA VAL A 78 -5.91 16.45 -6.15
C VAL A 78 -5.36 15.07 -5.80
N TRP A 79 -4.48 14.52 -6.63
CA TRP A 79 -3.97 13.17 -6.40
C TRP A 79 -2.45 13.15 -6.28
N ASN A 80 -1.94 12.18 -5.52
CA ASN A 80 -0.54 11.79 -5.52
C ASN A 80 -0.39 10.55 -6.41
N VAL A 81 0.57 10.57 -7.33
CA VAL A 81 0.92 9.40 -8.13
C VAL A 81 1.98 8.61 -7.39
N ILE A 82 1.66 7.38 -7.04
CA ILE A 82 2.50 6.48 -6.28
C ILE A 82 2.81 5.26 -7.12
N LEU A 83 4.07 4.88 -7.09
CA LEU A 83 4.57 3.66 -7.67
C LEU A 83 4.77 2.61 -6.57
N VAL A 84 4.45 1.36 -6.88
CA VAL A 84 4.61 0.20 -6.01
C VAL A 84 5.57 -0.77 -6.70
N PRO A 85 6.89 -0.53 -6.62
CA PRO A 85 7.92 -1.36 -7.29
C PRO A 85 7.79 -2.86 -7.02
N ALA A 86 7.34 -3.23 -5.81
CA ALA A 86 7.14 -4.63 -5.43
C ALA A 86 6.10 -5.38 -6.29
N TYR A 87 5.24 -4.67 -7.02
CA TYR A 87 4.21 -5.23 -7.91
C TYR A 87 4.49 -4.98 -9.39
N ILE A 88 5.71 -4.56 -9.73
CA ILE A 88 6.13 -4.30 -11.11
C ILE A 88 7.08 -5.41 -11.55
N GLU A 89 6.74 -6.06 -12.64
CA GLU A 89 7.62 -7.01 -13.31
C GLU A 89 8.64 -6.28 -14.20
N ASP A 90 9.80 -6.89 -14.43
CA ASP A 90 10.92 -6.22 -15.10
C ASP A 90 10.61 -5.87 -16.57
N ASP A 91 9.70 -6.61 -17.21
CA ASP A 91 9.20 -6.36 -18.56
C ASP A 91 8.17 -5.22 -18.64
N GLU A 92 7.49 -4.89 -17.54
CA GLU A 92 6.54 -3.78 -17.46
C GLU A 92 7.22 -2.42 -17.27
N VAL A 93 8.45 -2.39 -16.73
CA VAL A 93 9.17 -1.17 -16.34
C VAL A 93 9.23 -0.16 -17.47
N GLU A 94 9.58 -0.60 -18.68
CA GLU A 94 9.76 0.27 -19.84
C GLU A 94 8.45 0.93 -20.28
N ALA A 95 7.34 0.17 -20.26
CA ALA A 95 6.02 0.64 -20.63
C ALA A 95 5.47 1.62 -19.59
N ILE A 96 5.62 1.29 -18.30
CA ILE A 96 5.22 2.15 -17.18
C ILE A 96 6.02 3.46 -17.20
N ALA A 97 7.34 3.39 -17.34
CA ALA A 97 8.21 4.56 -17.35
C ALA A 97 7.91 5.48 -18.54
N SER A 98 7.70 4.91 -19.73
CA SER A 98 7.35 5.71 -20.92
C SER A 98 5.99 6.39 -20.78
N GLY A 99 4.96 5.66 -20.34
CA GLY A 99 3.61 6.23 -20.22
C GLY A 99 3.51 7.28 -19.12
N LEU A 100 4.14 7.04 -17.96
CA LEU A 100 4.15 8.01 -16.88
C LEU A 100 5.00 9.24 -17.21
N SER A 101 6.09 9.08 -17.97
CA SER A 101 6.93 10.21 -18.40
C SER A 101 6.14 11.20 -19.25
N GLU A 102 5.36 10.71 -20.23
CA GLU A 102 4.53 11.55 -21.10
C GLU A 102 3.41 12.28 -20.35
N ILE A 103 2.78 11.60 -19.40
CA ILE A 103 1.66 12.19 -18.62
C ILE A 103 2.15 13.16 -17.56
N LEU A 104 3.28 12.85 -16.91
CA LEU A 104 3.75 13.59 -15.73
C LEU A 104 4.87 14.58 -16.02
N ASP A 105 5.41 14.60 -17.24
CA ASP A 105 6.54 15.47 -17.61
C ASP A 105 7.75 15.24 -16.68
N ILE A 106 8.11 13.96 -16.49
CA ILE A 106 9.23 13.49 -15.67
C ILE A 106 10.11 12.60 -16.56
N GLU A 107 11.43 12.69 -16.40
CA GLU A 107 12.38 11.89 -17.17
C GLU A 107 12.14 10.38 -16.99
N LYS A 108 12.14 9.65 -18.10
CA LYS A 108 11.84 8.22 -18.13
C LYS A 108 12.82 7.41 -17.27
N GLU A 109 14.10 7.76 -17.33
CA GLU A 109 15.17 7.09 -16.59
C GLU A 109 14.95 7.23 -15.08
N GLU A 110 14.42 8.36 -14.62
CA GLU A 110 14.10 8.58 -13.21
C GLU A 110 12.95 7.66 -12.75
N ILE A 111 11.92 7.53 -13.57
CA ILE A 111 10.78 6.65 -13.26
C ILE A 111 11.22 5.19 -13.28
N ALA A 112 11.98 4.77 -14.30
CA ALA A 112 12.48 3.40 -14.41
C ALA A 112 13.40 3.01 -13.24
N ALA A 113 14.27 3.92 -12.78
CA ALA A 113 15.11 3.70 -11.60
C ALA A 113 14.29 3.47 -10.32
N ARG A 114 13.14 4.14 -10.20
CA ARG A 114 12.19 3.95 -9.10
C ARG A 114 11.46 2.61 -9.23
N CYS A 115 10.99 2.25 -10.43
CA CYS A 115 10.35 0.96 -10.70
C CYS A 115 11.20 -0.26 -10.35
N THR A 116 12.52 -0.18 -10.52
CA THR A 116 13.42 -1.32 -10.26
C THR A 116 13.71 -1.56 -8.77
N ASN A 117 13.33 -0.64 -7.87
CA ASN A 117 13.58 -0.77 -6.45
C ASN A 117 12.53 -1.65 -5.73
N LYS A 118 12.56 -2.97 -5.98
CA LYS A 118 11.60 -3.96 -5.45
C LYS A 118 11.52 -4.04 -3.91
N GLN A 119 12.39 -3.36 -3.16
CA GLN A 119 12.29 -3.27 -1.70
C GLN A 119 11.24 -2.27 -1.21
N ARG A 120 10.71 -1.41 -2.10
CA ARG A 120 9.73 -0.38 -1.76
C ARG A 120 8.33 -0.80 -2.21
N TYR A 121 7.37 -0.58 -1.31
CA TYR A 121 5.93 -0.70 -1.58
C TYR A 121 5.26 0.66 -1.80
N TYR A 122 6.03 1.75 -1.67
CA TYR A 122 5.54 3.11 -1.78
C TYR A 122 6.66 4.00 -2.31
N GLU A 123 6.47 4.56 -3.49
CA GLU A 123 7.39 5.50 -4.10
C GLU A 123 6.60 6.64 -4.74
N LEU A 124 6.68 7.82 -4.13
CA LEU A 124 5.94 8.99 -4.58
C LEU A 124 6.61 9.60 -5.81
N ILE A 125 5.92 9.57 -6.95
CA ILE A 125 6.43 10.10 -8.23
C ILE A 125 6.12 11.58 -8.36
N LYS A 126 4.84 11.95 -8.22
CA LYS A 126 4.37 13.33 -8.34
C LYS A 126 3.25 13.60 -7.34
N THR A 127 3.25 14.79 -6.75
CA THR A 127 2.21 15.22 -5.81
C THR A 127 1.26 16.21 -6.47
N LYS A 128 0.03 16.27 -5.95
CA LYS A 128 -0.97 17.30 -6.29
C LYS A 128 -1.24 17.40 -7.81
N VAL A 129 -1.35 16.25 -8.48
CA VAL A 129 -1.80 16.20 -9.87
C VAL A 129 -3.29 16.51 -9.96
N GLU A 130 -3.69 17.23 -10.99
CA GLU A 130 -5.08 17.59 -11.25
C GLU A 130 -5.88 16.35 -11.73
N GLU A 131 -7.20 16.45 -11.70
CA GLU A 131 -8.10 15.33 -12.01
C GLU A 131 -7.87 14.74 -13.41
N GLU A 132 -7.67 15.60 -14.41
CA GLU A 132 -7.42 15.17 -15.78
C GLU A 132 -6.15 14.31 -15.89
N THR A 133 -5.06 14.74 -15.25
CA THR A 133 -3.81 13.97 -15.22
C THR A 133 -3.96 12.67 -14.42
N ALA A 134 -4.69 12.71 -13.30
CA ALA A 134 -4.99 11.52 -12.50
C ALA A 134 -5.76 10.46 -13.31
N GLN A 135 -6.79 10.88 -14.05
CA GLN A 135 -7.55 9.99 -14.93
C GLN A 135 -6.69 9.39 -16.03
N ALA A 136 -5.78 10.17 -16.62
CA ALA A 136 -4.83 9.65 -17.61
C ALA A 136 -3.90 8.58 -17.03
N VAL A 137 -3.40 8.77 -15.80
CA VAL A 137 -2.57 7.77 -15.10
C VAL A 137 -3.36 6.49 -14.81
N LEU A 138 -4.62 6.60 -14.38
CA LEU A 138 -5.48 5.44 -14.16
C LEU A 138 -5.74 4.67 -15.45
N ALA A 139 -6.06 5.38 -16.53
CA ALA A 139 -6.28 4.77 -17.84
C ALA A 139 -5.03 4.01 -18.33
N LEU A 140 -3.83 4.57 -18.11
CA LEU A 140 -2.56 3.89 -18.41
C LEU A 140 -2.39 2.62 -17.57
N ALA A 141 -2.66 2.69 -16.25
CA ALA A 141 -2.54 1.54 -15.36
C ALA A 141 -3.50 0.41 -15.77
N ASP A 142 -4.75 0.75 -16.11
CA ASP A 142 -5.76 -0.19 -16.59
C ASP A 142 -5.38 -0.80 -17.95
N GLN A 143 -4.84 0.00 -18.87
CA GLN A 143 -4.39 -0.47 -20.18
C GLN A 143 -3.23 -1.46 -20.08
N LEU A 144 -2.28 -1.21 -19.17
CA LEU A 144 -1.15 -2.10 -18.92
C LEU A 144 -1.52 -3.29 -18.03
N GLY A 145 -2.66 -3.23 -17.32
CA GLY A 145 -3.09 -4.25 -16.37
C GLY A 145 -2.18 -4.37 -15.14
N THR A 146 -1.41 -3.32 -14.84
CA THR A 146 -0.40 -3.33 -13.78
C THR A 146 -1.01 -2.96 -12.43
N LYS A 147 -0.51 -3.59 -11.35
CA LYS A 147 -0.81 -3.19 -9.96
C LYS A 147 0.28 -2.31 -9.37
N GLY A 148 1.30 -1.97 -10.18
CA GLY A 148 2.44 -1.16 -9.78
C GLY A 148 2.17 0.35 -9.71
N ILE A 149 1.02 0.81 -10.19
CA ILE A 149 0.65 2.24 -10.18
C ILE A 149 -0.59 2.40 -9.32
N THR A 150 -0.56 3.36 -8.40
CA THR A 150 -1.70 3.70 -7.57
C THR A 150 -1.81 5.21 -7.37
N LEU A 151 -3.03 5.67 -7.10
CA LEU A 151 -3.31 7.05 -6.78
C LEU A 151 -3.77 7.16 -5.33
N GLU A 152 -3.28 8.18 -4.65
CA GLU A 152 -3.74 8.54 -3.32
C GLU A 152 -4.40 9.92 -3.39
N GLU A 153 -5.60 10.03 -2.83
CA GLU A 153 -6.33 11.28 -2.75
C GLU A 153 -5.63 12.26 -1.80
N ASN A 154 -5.56 13.52 -2.21
CA ASN A 154 -4.93 14.62 -1.47
C ASN A 154 -5.74 15.91 -1.71
N THR A 155 -5.36 16.99 -1.05
CA THR A 155 -6.05 18.27 -1.16
C THR A 155 -5.07 19.42 -1.40
N LYS A 156 -5.44 20.32 -2.32
CA LYS A 156 -4.69 21.54 -2.63
C LYS A 156 -5.57 22.76 -2.40
N ARG A 157 -4.99 23.83 -1.86
CA ARG A 157 -5.67 25.10 -1.65
C ARG A 157 -5.37 26.07 -2.78
N TYR A 158 -6.43 26.59 -3.40
CA TYR A 158 -6.40 27.55 -4.49
C TYR A 158 -6.80 28.93 -3.98
N TYR A 159 -6.07 29.95 -4.43
CA TYR A 159 -6.29 31.36 -4.11
C TYR A 159 -6.63 32.09 -5.42
N PRO A 160 -7.91 32.25 -5.77
CA PRO A 160 -8.31 32.77 -7.09
C PRO A 160 -7.78 34.17 -7.43
N TYR A 161 -7.42 34.96 -6.42
CA TYR A 161 -6.90 36.33 -6.58
C TYR A 161 -5.39 36.44 -6.31
N GLY A 162 -4.67 35.31 -6.25
CA GLY A 162 -3.22 35.28 -6.04
C GLY A 162 -2.81 36.03 -4.77
N ASP A 163 -2.03 37.10 -4.95
CA ASP A 163 -1.43 37.86 -3.86
C ASP A 163 -2.39 38.78 -3.10
N LEU A 164 -3.65 38.91 -3.57
CA LEU A 164 -4.64 39.73 -2.90
C LEU A 164 -4.90 39.22 -1.48
N ALA A 165 -4.56 40.04 -0.49
CA ALA A 165 -4.67 39.72 0.93
C ALA A 165 -3.86 38.47 1.36
N ALA A 166 -2.81 38.08 0.64
CA ALA A 166 -1.98 36.92 0.98
C ALA A 166 -1.38 37.00 2.40
N GLN A 167 -1.12 38.21 2.92
CA GLN A 167 -0.64 38.40 4.29
C GLN A 167 -1.69 38.12 5.37
N VAL A 168 -2.98 38.25 5.03
CA VAL A 168 -4.12 38.05 5.96
C VAL A 168 -4.75 36.66 5.78
N LEU A 169 -4.84 36.19 4.53
CA LEU A 169 -5.32 34.85 4.19
C LEU A 169 -4.28 33.78 4.47
N GLY A 170 -3.01 34.13 4.32
CA GLY A 170 -1.89 33.23 4.52
C GLY A 170 -1.74 32.18 3.42
N PHE A 171 -1.00 31.12 3.74
CA PHE A 171 -0.77 29.99 2.85
C PHE A 171 -0.69 28.66 3.60
N THR A 172 -0.80 27.57 2.84
CA THR A 172 -0.71 26.20 3.35
C THR A 172 0.63 25.56 2.96
N GLY A 173 1.19 24.77 3.86
CA GLY A 173 2.38 23.96 3.58
C GLY A 173 2.12 22.76 2.66
N SER A 174 3.13 21.91 2.50
CA SER A 174 3.06 20.67 1.71
C SER A 174 1.95 19.74 2.18
N GLU A 175 1.78 19.60 3.51
CA GLU A 175 0.74 18.80 4.19
C GLU A 175 -0.63 19.49 4.29
N ASN A 176 -0.88 20.56 3.54
CA ASN A 176 -2.16 21.30 3.55
C ASN A 176 -2.57 21.88 4.93
N LYS A 177 -1.61 21.98 5.85
CA LYS A 177 -1.72 22.69 7.14
C LYS A 177 -1.41 24.18 6.93
N GLY A 178 -2.15 25.06 7.60
CA GLY A 178 -1.91 26.50 7.56
C GLY A 178 -0.54 26.81 8.17
N ALA A 179 0.30 27.52 7.41
CA ALA A 179 1.66 27.85 7.82
C ALA A 179 1.80 29.31 8.28
N TYR A 180 0.99 30.19 7.71
CA TYR A 180 0.96 31.63 7.96
C TYR A 180 -0.46 32.12 7.68
N GLY A 181 -0.83 33.31 8.16
CA GLY A 181 -2.16 33.92 8.00
C GLY A 181 -2.71 34.48 9.31
#